data_AF-A0AAV0U1R4-F1
#
_entry.id   AF-A0AAV0U1R4-F1
#
_cell.length_a   1.000
_cell.length_b   1.000
_cell.length_c   1.000
_cell.angle_alpha   90.00
_cell.angle_beta   90.00
_cell.angle_gamma   90.00
#
_symmetry.space_group_name_H-M   'P 1'
#
loop_
_entity.id
_entity.type
_entity.pdbx_description
1 polymer ?
#
loop_
_entity_poly.entity_id
_entity_poly.type
_entity_poly.pdbx_seq_one_letter_code
_entity_poly.pdbx_strand_id
1 'polypeptide(L)'
;MDTMNPDDLLGIINVAVAKFADEIEVSTLENYPLSLESKFAGQKRNSTLLLEICLKQADDQRVYMWENESWSIGSGWKPANSSERRQRSSYDDSATSTMVGDAKTFADPWTPTKPAFSFVRRRLWENTFKREIDSRLA
;
A
#
# COMPACT_ATOMS: atom_id res chain seq x y z
N MET A 1 -49.69 -7.71 -8.46
CA MET A 1 -48.96 -7.31 -7.24
C MET A 1 -47.53 -7.15 -7.66
N ASP A 2 -46.93 -6.00 -7.40
CA ASP A 2 -45.50 -5.82 -7.65
C ASP A 2 -44.74 -6.49 -6.49
N THR A 3 -43.85 -7.42 -6.81
CA THR A 3 -43.15 -8.25 -5.83
C THR A 3 -41.77 -7.65 -5.63
N MET A 4 -41.50 -7.17 -4.41
CA MET A 4 -40.20 -6.59 -4.07
C MET A 4 -39.13 -7.71 -4.12
N ASN A 5 -38.13 -7.55 -4.98
CA ASN A 5 -37.01 -8.48 -5.15
C ASN A 5 -35.82 -8.04 -4.26
N PRO A 6 -34.93 -8.99 -3.89
CA PRO A 6 -33.75 -8.68 -3.08
C PRO A 6 -32.83 -7.61 -3.68
N ASP A 7 -32.77 -7.52 -5.01
CA ASP A 7 -31.88 -6.62 -5.74
C ASP A 7 -32.56 -5.33 -6.20
N ASP A 8 -33.80 -5.08 -5.77
CA ASP A 8 -34.51 -3.86 -6.14
C ASP A 8 -33.83 -2.63 -5.51
N LEU A 9 -33.50 -1.64 -6.35
CA LEU A 9 -32.97 -0.37 -5.87
C LEU A 9 -34.07 0.42 -5.15
N LEU A 10 -33.99 0.46 -3.82
CA LEU A 10 -34.97 1.17 -2.98
C LEU A 10 -34.70 2.68 -2.91
N GLY A 11 -33.45 3.11 -3.06
CA GLY A 11 -33.05 4.52 -3.01
C GLY A 11 -31.54 4.70 -3.05
N ILE A 12 -31.11 5.94 -3.20
CA ILE A 12 -29.70 6.33 -3.30
C ILE A 12 -29.34 7.25 -2.13
N ILE A 13 -28.16 7.06 -1.55
CA ILE A 13 -27.60 7.97 -0.53
C ILE A 13 -26.35 8.63 -1.12
N ASN A 14 -26.28 9.96 -0.99
CA ASN A 14 -25.09 10.72 -1.33
C ASN A 14 -24.42 11.19 -0.04
N VAL A 15 -23.26 10.59 0.29
CA VAL A 15 -22.50 10.94 1.49
C VAL A 15 -21.30 11.81 1.11
N ALA A 16 -21.23 13.02 1.66
CA ALA A 16 -20.10 13.92 1.43
C ALA A 16 -18.89 13.48 2.27
N VAL A 17 -17.88 12.90 1.63
CA VAL A 17 -16.67 12.38 2.30
C VAL A 17 -15.90 13.48 3.04
N ALA A 18 -15.96 14.73 2.56
CA ALA A 18 -15.29 15.87 3.19
C ALA A 18 -15.68 16.05 4.67
N LYS A 19 -16.88 15.61 5.07
CA LYS A 19 -17.33 15.65 6.46
C LYS A 19 -16.43 14.85 7.41
N PHE A 20 -15.85 13.75 6.94
CA PHE A 20 -15.00 12.87 7.76
C PHE A 20 -13.52 13.24 7.68
N ALA A 21 -13.16 14.24 6.86
CA ALA A 21 -11.76 14.61 6.65
C ALA A 21 -11.14 15.26 7.90
N ASP A 22 -11.95 16.00 8.67
CA ASP A 22 -11.51 16.65 9.92
C ASP A 22 -11.49 15.68 11.12
N GLU A 23 -12.09 14.48 10.97
CA GLU A 23 -12.30 13.49 12.02
C GLU A 23 -11.81 12.08 11.59
N ILE A 24 -10.57 12.00 11.09
CA ILE A 24 -9.93 10.72 10.74
C ILE A 24 -9.89 9.80 11.98
N GLU A 25 -10.11 8.50 11.77
CA GLU A 25 -10.22 7.43 12.78
C GLU A 25 -11.41 7.53 13.74
N VAL A 26 -12.26 8.55 13.61
CA VAL A 26 -13.50 8.65 14.37
C VAL A 26 -14.63 7.98 13.60
N SER A 27 -15.43 7.19 14.32
CA SER A 27 -16.63 6.57 13.78
C SER A 27 -17.84 7.47 14.03
N THR A 28 -18.64 7.71 13.00
CA THR A 28 -19.82 8.57 13.07
C THR A 28 -21.06 7.79 12.67
N LEU A 29 -22.03 7.70 13.57
CA LEU A 29 -23.30 7.01 13.36
C LEU A 29 -24.40 8.03 13.09
N GLU A 30 -24.94 8.04 11.88
CA GLU A 30 -25.89 9.06 11.45
C GLU A 30 -27.04 8.54 10.59
N ASN A 31 -28.15 9.27 10.61
CA ASN A 31 -29.29 9.00 9.74
C ASN A 31 -29.17 9.80 8.44
N TYR A 32 -29.06 9.10 7.33
CA TYR A 32 -28.96 9.69 6.00
C TYR A 32 -30.30 9.59 5.27
N PRO A 33 -30.81 10.69 4.69
CA PRO A 33 -32.00 10.65 3.87
C PRO A 33 -31.74 9.90 2.56
N LEU A 34 -32.67 9.02 2.20
CA LEU A 34 -32.65 8.32 0.92
C LEU A 34 -33.26 9.21 -0.16
N SER A 35 -32.56 9.37 -1.27
CA SER A 35 -33.13 9.89 -2.51
C SER A 35 -33.92 8.76 -3.17
N LEU A 36 -35.24 8.88 -3.15
CA LEU A 36 -36.15 7.89 -3.71
C LEU A 36 -36.56 8.25 -5.14
N GLU A 37 -36.94 7.24 -5.91
CA GLU A 37 -37.64 7.47 -7.18
C GLU A 37 -38.99 8.16 -6.97
N SER A 38 -39.44 8.91 -7.97
CA SER A 38 -40.69 9.70 -7.92
C SER A 38 -41.93 8.87 -7.61
N LYS A 39 -41.95 7.58 -7.99
CA LYS A 39 -43.03 6.64 -7.65
C LYS A 39 -43.25 6.47 -6.15
N PHE A 40 -42.25 6.80 -5.34
CA PHE A 40 -42.29 6.73 -3.89
C PHE A 40 -42.51 8.10 -3.21
N ALA A 41 -42.69 9.19 -3.97
CA ALA A 41 -42.85 10.54 -3.43
C ALA A 41 -44.09 10.72 -2.53
N GLY A 42 -45.10 9.86 -2.66
CA GLY A 42 -46.33 9.89 -1.85
C GLY A 42 -46.24 9.22 -0.48
N GLN A 43 -45.06 8.71 -0.09
CA GLN A 43 -44.88 8.02 1.19
C GLN A 43 -45.09 8.96 2.38
N LYS A 44 -45.77 8.47 3.42
CA LYS A 44 -46.06 9.22 4.65
C LYS A 44 -44.88 9.34 5.62
N ARG A 45 -43.77 8.66 5.33
CA ARG A 45 -42.59 8.57 6.20
C ARG A 45 -41.34 8.94 5.42
N ASN A 46 -40.42 9.57 6.11
CA ASN A 46 -39.09 9.85 5.56
C ASN A 46 -38.32 8.53 5.48
N SER A 47 -37.86 8.20 4.28
CA SER A 47 -36.98 7.06 4.07
C SER A 47 -35.56 7.48 4.43
N THR A 48 -35.02 6.89 5.48
CA THR A 48 -33.70 7.17 6.02
C THR A 48 -32.94 5.88 6.26
N LEU A 49 -31.62 5.92 6.16
CA LEU A 49 -30.73 4.81 6.52
C LEU A 49 -29.78 5.26 7.63
N LEU A 50 -29.71 4.48 8.69
CA LEU A 50 -28.73 4.67 9.75
C LEU A 50 -27.42 4.00 9.31
N LEU A 51 -26.36 4.79 9.14
CA LEU A 51 -25.05 4.30 8.72
C LEU A 51 -23.97 4.76 9.70
N GLU A 52 -23.07 3.84 10.02
CA GLU A 52 -21.83 4.12 10.74
C GLU A 52 -20.68 4.21 9.73
N ILE A 53 -19.98 5.35 9.69
CA ILE A 53 -18.89 5.61 8.75
C ILE A 53 -17.66 6.11 9.51
N CYS A 54 -16.50 5.55 9.17
CA CYS A 54 -15.19 5.93 9.70
C CYS A 54 -14.18 6.05 8.56
N LEU A 55 -13.50 7.19 8.47
CA LEU A 55 -12.39 7.37 7.53
C LEU A 55 -11.09 6.93 8.21
N LYS A 56 -10.41 5.92 7.66
CA LYS A 56 -9.14 5.42 8.19
C LYS A 56 -7.97 5.91 7.35
N GLN A 57 -6.88 6.29 8.00
CA GLN A 57 -5.61 6.49 7.32
C GLN A 57 -5.10 5.12 6.86
N ALA A 58 -4.89 4.97 5.55
CA ALA A 58 -4.18 3.82 5.03
C ALA A 58 -2.69 4.15 5.05
N ASP A 59 -1.95 3.56 5.99
CA ASP A 59 -0.49 3.57 5.97
C ASP A 59 -0.02 2.58 4.90
N ASP A 60 0.02 3.04 3.65
CA ASP A 60 0.72 2.37 2.58
C ASP A 60 2.22 2.40 2.90
N GLN A 61 2.75 1.29 3.42
CA GLN A 61 4.17 1.18 3.68
C GLN A 61 4.90 0.88 2.38
N ARG A 62 5.90 1.72 2.07
CA ARG A 62 6.78 1.54 0.92
C ARG A 62 8.10 0.94 1.39
N VAL A 63 8.50 -0.16 0.76
CA VAL A 63 9.82 -0.77 0.95
C VAL A 63 10.61 -0.64 -0.34
N TYR A 64 11.84 -0.17 -0.18
CA TYR A 64 12.81 0.03 -1.25
C TYR A 64 13.99 -0.93 -1.07
N MET A 65 14.41 -1.57 -2.15
CA MET A 65 15.55 -2.48 -2.14
C MET A 65 16.33 -2.34 -3.45
N TRP A 66 17.66 -2.29 -3.36
CA TRP A 66 18.53 -2.39 -4.52
C TRP A 66 18.84 -3.85 -4.83
N GLU A 67 18.79 -4.23 -6.10
CA GLU A 67 19.37 -5.47 -6.61
C GLU A 67 20.66 -5.16 -7.37
N ASN A 68 21.75 -5.83 -7.03
CA ASN A 68 23.12 -5.52 -7.45
C ASN A 68 23.71 -6.66 -8.29
N GLU A 69 24.32 -6.29 -9.41
CA GLU A 69 25.03 -7.22 -10.29
C GLU A 69 26.44 -6.69 -10.61
N SER A 70 27.37 -7.62 -10.76
CA SER A 70 28.74 -7.38 -11.19
C SER A 70 28.99 -8.04 -12.53
N TRP A 71 29.69 -7.34 -13.43
CA TRP A 71 30.14 -7.87 -14.70
C TRP A 71 31.60 -8.31 -14.62
N SER A 72 31.91 -9.47 -15.20
CA SER A 72 33.28 -9.92 -15.41
C SER A 72 33.49 -10.50 -16.81
N ILE A 73 34.73 -10.39 -17.28
CA ILE A 73 35.13 -10.90 -18.59
C ILE A 73 34.92 -12.43 -18.65
N GLY A 74 34.29 -12.90 -19.72
CA GLY A 74 33.94 -14.31 -19.91
C GLY A 74 32.71 -14.82 -19.14
N SER A 75 32.11 -14.00 -18.26
CA SER A 75 30.98 -14.40 -17.41
C SER A 75 29.76 -13.50 -17.51
N GLY A 76 29.90 -12.29 -18.05
CA GLY A 76 28.78 -11.34 -18.19
C GLY A 76 28.31 -10.79 -16.84
N TRP A 77 27.07 -10.30 -16.80
CA TRP A 77 26.43 -9.83 -15.57
C TRP A 77 26.02 -11.03 -14.70
N LYS A 78 26.42 -11.00 -13.43
CA LYS A 78 26.06 -11.99 -12.42
C LYS A 78 25.62 -11.29 -11.13
N PRO A 79 24.75 -11.92 -10.31
CA PRO A 79 24.44 -11.43 -8.98
C PRO A 79 25.69 -11.14 -8.17
N ALA A 80 25.74 -9.97 -7.53
CA ALA A 80 26.87 -9.65 -6.65
C ALA A 80 26.86 -10.59 -5.44
N ASN A 81 27.95 -11.30 -5.16
CA ASN A 81 28.05 -12.24 -4.03
C ASN A 81 29.37 -12.11 -3.26
N SER A 82 30.05 -10.98 -3.43
CA SER A 82 31.30 -10.68 -2.74
C SER A 82 31.05 -10.22 -1.29
N SER A 83 32.09 -10.25 -0.47
CA SER A 83 32.06 -9.69 0.89
C SER A 83 31.75 -8.19 0.89
N GLU A 84 32.18 -7.49 -0.17
CA GLU A 84 32.00 -6.05 -0.35
C GLU A 84 30.69 -5.68 -1.05
N ARG A 85 30.04 -6.61 -1.76
CA ARG A 85 28.80 -6.34 -2.50
C ARG A 85 27.99 -7.62 -2.61
N ARG A 86 26.81 -7.62 -2.00
CA ARG A 86 25.83 -8.70 -2.08
C ARG A 86 24.69 -8.32 -3.03
N GLN A 87 23.93 -9.34 -3.44
CA GLN A 87 22.93 -9.23 -4.49
C GLN A 87 21.84 -8.23 -4.14
N ARG A 88 21.52 -8.04 -2.86
CA ARG A 88 20.50 -7.10 -2.42
C ARG A 88 21.09 -6.15 -1.39
N SER A 89 20.78 -4.86 -1.50
CA SER A 89 21.02 -3.87 -0.43
C SER A 89 19.75 -3.10 -0.07
N SER A 90 19.69 -2.61 1.15
CA SER A 90 18.70 -1.61 1.56
C SER A 90 18.92 -0.31 0.77
N TYR A 91 17.89 0.52 0.69
CA TYR A 91 17.93 1.76 -0.08
C TYR A 91 19.02 2.75 0.37
N ASP A 92 19.29 2.78 1.67
CA ASP A 92 20.30 3.58 2.35
C ASP A 92 21.68 2.89 2.45
N ASP A 93 21.82 1.72 1.81
CA ASP A 93 23.01 0.88 1.85
C ASP A 93 23.45 0.45 3.27
N SER A 94 22.58 0.54 4.29
CA SER A 94 22.88 0.10 5.66
C SER A 94 22.91 -1.42 5.83
N ALA A 95 22.24 -2.16 4.94
CA ALA A 95 22.10 -3.60 5.02
C ALA A 95 22.27 -4.28 3.66
N THR A 96 22.92 -5.45 3.63
CA THR A 96 23.09 -6.27 2.43
C THR A 96 22.77 -7.74 2.66
N SER A 97 22.21 -8.40 1.65
CA SER A 97 21.85 -9.81 1.69
C SER A 97 22.10 -10.54 0.36
N THR A 98 22.46 -11.82 0.46
CA THR A 98 22.44 -12.80 -0.65
C THR A 98 21.28 -13.80 -0.53
N MET A 99 20.52 -13.79 0.57
CA MET A 99 19.38 -14.69 0.82
C MET A 99 18.07 -13.92 1.11
N VAL A 100 16.92 -14.58 0.93
CA VAL A 100 15.64 -14.06 1.42
C VAL A 100 15.61 -14.27 2.94
N GLY A 101 15.83 -13.22 3.73
CA GLY A 101 15.68 -13.26 5.20
C GLY A 101 16.90 -12.85 6.03
N ASP A 102 18.12 -12.89 5.48
CA ASP A 102 19.35 -12.66 6.26
C ASP A 102 20.13 -11.41 5.82
N ALA A 103 19.86 -10.28 6.48
CA ALA A 103 20.59 -9.04 6.24
C ALA A 103 21.81 -8.90 7.17
N LYS A 104 22.98 -8.55 6.63
CA LYS A 104 24.15 -8.12 7.42
C LYS A 104 24.37 -6.62 7.19
N THR A 105 24.83 -5.91 8.20
CA THR A 105 25.19 -4.49 8.10
C THR A 105 26.27 -4.31 7.04
N PHE A 106 26.03 -3.41 6.09
CA PHE A 106 26.95 -3.09 5.01
C PHE A 106 27.69 -1.80 5.34
N ALA A 107 28.99 -1.74 5.03
CA ALA A 107 29.88 -0.74 5.60
C ALA A 107 30.75 0.00 4.56
N ASP A 108 30.40 0.01 3.27
CA ASP A 108 31.18 0.80 2.30
C ASP A 108 30.31 1.53 1.26
N PRO A 109 30.51 2.84 1.06
CA PRO A 109 29.77 3.60 0.06
C PRO A 109 30.05 3.09 -1.36
N TRP A 110 29.09 3.27 -2.28
CA TRP A 110 29.26 3.06 -3.72
C TRP A 110 30.29 4.05 -4.28
N THR A 111 31.57 3.73 -4.10
CA THR A 111 32.67 4.53 -4.60
C THR A 111 33.07 4.03 -6.00
N PRO A 112 33.36 4.93 -6.95
CA PRO A 112 33.81 4.58 -8.29
C PRO A 112 35.28 4.10 -8.35
N THR A 113 35.86 3.64 -7.23
CA THR A 113 37.24 3.15 -7.18
C THR A 113 37.33 1.77 -7.83
N LYS A 114 37.73 1.77 -9.11
CA LYS A 114 37.85 0.61 -10.00
C LYS A 114 39.25 -0.01 -9.96
N PRO A 115 39.37 -1.35 -10.09
CA PRO A 115 40.29 -1.96 -11.03
C PRO A 115 39.67 -1.98 -12.44
N ALA A 116 40.50 -1.85 -13.48
CA ALA A 116 40.14 -1.48 -14.86
C ALA A 116 39.10 -2.36 -15.63
N PHE A 117 38.60 -3.45 -15.05
CA PHE A 117 37.75 -4.43 -15.76
C PHE A 117 36.52 -4.93 -14.97
N SER A 118 36.10 -4.21 -13.94
CA SER A 118 34.85 -4.52 -13.20
C SER A 118 33.80 -3.46 -13.47
N PHE A 119 32.64 -3.87 -14.00
CA PHE A 119 31.45 -3.03 -14.09
C PHE A 119 30.43 -3.51 -13.07
N VAL A 120 29.71 -2.56 -12.48
CA VAL A 120 28.68 -2.86 -11.49
C VAL A 120 27.45 -2.06 -11.85
N ARG A 121 26.27 -2.66 -11.68
CA ARG A 121 24.98 -1.99 -11.86
C ARG A 121 24.04 -2.36 -10.72
N ARG A 122 23.05 -1.50 -10.50
CA ARG A 122 21.97 -1.74 -9.55
C ARG A 122 20.60 -1.43 -10.15
N ARG A 123 19.58 -2.14 -9.71
CA ARG A 123 18.16 -1.93 -10.05
C ARG A 123 17.37 -1.63 -8.78
N LEU A 124 16.57 -0.57 -8.79
CA LEU A 124 15.67 -0.26 -7.67
C LEU A 124 14.42 -1.12 -7.77
N TRP A 125 14.09 -1.78 -6.68
CA TRP A 125 12.79 -2.40 -6.45
C TRP A 125 12.02 -1.58 -5.43
N GLU A 126 10.77 -1.29 -5.77
CA GLU A 126 9.81 -0.62 -4.91
C GLU A 126 8.59 -1.51 -4.74
N ASN A 127 8.15 -1.70 -3.50
CA ASN A 127 6.92 -2.41 -3.18
C ASN A 127 6.08 -1.59 -2.20
N THR A 128 4.78 -1.47 -2.49
CA THR A 128 3.80 -0.83 -1.61
C THR A 128 2.90 -1.90 -1.04
N PHE A 129 2.86 -2.02 0.29
CA PHE A 129 1.99 -2.99 0.96
C PHE A 129 1.20 -2.32 2.07
N LYS A 130 0.02 -2.87 2.35
CA LYS A 130 -0.83 -2.46 3.46
C LYS A 130 -0.42 -3.27 4.68
N ARG A 131 -0.05 -2.59 5.76
CA ARG A 131 0.15 -3.25 7.05
C ARG A 131 -1.21 -3.36 7.74
N GLU A 132 -1.74 -4.57 7.87
CA GLU A 132 -2.88 -4.80 8.76
C GLU A 132 -2.41 -4.57 10.20
N ILE A 133 -2.84 -3.45 10.81
CA ILE A 133 -2.69 -3.26 12.24
C ILE A 133 -3.82 -4.06 12.88
N ASP A 134 -3.46 -5.22 13.40
CA ASP A 134 -4.38 -6.11 14.10
C ASP A 134 -4.86 -5.39 15.37
N SER A 135 -6.08 -4.89 15.37
CA SER A 135 -6.68 -4.09 16.45
C SER A 135 -7.03 -4.92 17.70
N ARG A 136 -6.40 -6.08 17.88
CA ARG A 136 -6.61 -7.03 18.99
C ARG A 136 -5.58 -6.88 20.11
N LEU A 137 -4.72 -5.87 20.05
CA LEU A 137 -3.66 -5.62 21.04
C LEU A 137 -3.71 -4.21 21.67
N ALA A 138 -4.85 -3.51 21.57
CA ALA A 138 -5.10 -2.26 22.29
C ALA A 138 -6.13 -2.48 23.41
#